data_AF-A0AAX2KUA4-F1
#
_entry.id   AF-A0AAX2KUA4-F1
#
_cell.length_a   1.000
_cell.length_b   1.000
_cell.length_c   1.000
_cell.angle_alpha   90.00
_cell.angle_beta   90.00
_cell.angle_gamma   90.00
#
_symmetry.space_group_name_H-M   'P 1'
#
loop_
_entity.id
_entity.type
_entity.pdbx_description
1 polymer ?
#
loop_
_entity_poly.entity_id
_entity_poly.type
_entity_poly.pdbx_seq_one_letter_code
_entity_poly.pdbx_strand_id
1 'polypeptide(L)'
;MKVKLNKKKIFICSIIITFLVMLTLNNLTPLLADDYEYLYKTKSWMTILIDEYNQYMTWTGRSVVHVIARIFLLLPKGIFNVFNALAYTIVTYLVYRLTLQKQDKKYNSFKFIIIQVLFWLFTPAFGEVFLWETGSANYLWGSLIILSFLYVYHREIIEEHVFTKTKLMIFLMFALGILAGWCNENTSGGALLIVLGYLGWQFYTKRKLSLWMFTGVAGNTIGLALMALAPGNKIRATYFARSTWSLPRKLMTGIITIFEQMKEHLSLFLLILILLLVLYAYISQDKKRVYLSVVYFISGMATMLVLAISPAALDYGRSYYGAVLFLIIAFSMSLPNYKVNIRFSPIYSVLYVILVCTFFMNVMVGVSDVFLSKLDLTKQYSYLVEQEKKGNINPVFPDISYSNTTKYSAYSNHLSHVKTNSDAQVNRSVAKYYGLESVRSVSEKDWDNIYRNGNPELMNIFNLNDYLQKLIDTQYTILLSGYGNQVYLSQAEESLLKDLGVDVKFEGNNAWTLSAVISKDNKTFETNAELSRLIGKIEALNYDVFSSYTNYENQTFASVKINDTEMSRNKKGLNFVIIDSNTNKVIDSVNFDITEKNAPGMR
;
A
#
# COMPACT_ATOMS: atom_id res chain seq x y z
N MET A 1 -47.45 22.15 13.55
CA MET A 1 -46.25 22.30 14.40
C MET A 1 -44.99 21.99 13.57
N LYS A 2 -44.20 22.99 13.15
CA LYS A 2 -42.89 22.71 12.53
C LYS A 2 -41.92 22.33 13.64
N VAL A 3 -41.61 21.04 13.79
CA VAL A 3 -40.54 20.58 14.69
C VAL A 3 -39.25 21.28 14.25
N LYS A 4 -38.81 22.31 14.98
CA LYS A 4 -37.52 22.97 14.74
C LYS A 4 -36.43 21.94 15.05
N LEU A 5 -35.89 21.30 14.02
CA LEU A 5 -34.76 20.41 14.18
C LEU A 5 -33.61 21.15 14.90
N ASN A 6 -33.11 20.54 15.98
CA ASN A 6 -32.04 21.11 16.77
C ASN A 6 -30.71 20.96 16.01
N LYS A 7 -30.18 22.08 15.50
CA LYS A 7 -28.93 22.12 14.72
C LYS A 7 -27.73 21.51 15.45
N LYS A 8 -27.65 21.66 16.78
CA LYS A 8 -26.60 21.04 17.59
C LYS A 8 -26.73 19.52 17.56
N LYS A 9 -27.94 18.98 17.70
CA LYS A 9 -28.19 17.53 17.62
C LYS A 9 -27.81 16.98 16.25
N ILE A 10 -28.23 17.61 15.14
CA ILE A 10 -27.84 17.17 13.79
C ILE A 10 -26.32 17.16 13.63
N PHE A 11 -25.64 18.22 14.09
CA PHE A 11 -24.19 18.32 13.99
C PHE A 11 -23.47 17.22 14.79
N ILE A 12 -23.92 16.93 16.01
CA ILE A 12 -23.40 15.81 16.80
C ILE A 12 -23.68 14.48 16.11
N CYS A 13 -24.89 14.27 15.57
CA CYS A 13 -25.23 13.08 14.79
C CYS A 13 -24.28 12.92 13.59
N SER A 14 -23.96 14.00 12.86
CA SER A 14 -23.02 13.90 11.73
C SER A 14 -21.62 13.47 12.17
N ILE A 15 -21.13 13.93 13.33
CA ILE A 15 -19.84 13.50 13.89
C ILE A 15 -19.87 12.00 14.25
N ILE A 16 -20.95 11.56 14.91
CA ILE A 16 -21.13 10.15 15.30
C ILE A 16 -21.20 9.26 14.05
N ILE A 17 -21.94 9.68 13.01
CA ILE A 17 -22.02 8.94 11.75
C ILE A 17 -20.65 8.83 11.09
N THR A 18 -19.87 9.92 11.04
CA THR A 18 -18.49 9.89 10.53
C THR A 18 -17.63 8.86 11.28
N PHE A 19 -17.71 8.86 12.62
CA PHE A 19 -16.99 7.88 13.44
C PHE A 19 -17.42 6.44 13.13
N LEU A 20 -18.73 6.16 13.08
CA LEU A 20 -19.26 4.81 12.84
C LEU A 20 -18.92 4.29 11.43
N VAL A 21 -18.99 5.15 10.41
CA VAL A 21 -18.59 4.80 9.04
C VAL A 21 -17.11 4.44 9.02
N MET A 22 -16.24 5.28 9.59
CA MET A 22 -14.81 4.99 9.62
C MET A 22 -14.47 3.76 10.47
N LEU A 23 -15.16 3.54 11.59
CA LEU A 23 -14.98 2.34 12.40
C LEU A 23 -15.33 1.08 11.60
N THR A 24 -16.41 1.13 10.82
CA THR A 24 -16.81 0.04 9.94
C THR A 24 -15.73 -0.24 8.89
N LEU A 25 -15.24 0.79 8.19
CA LEU A 25 -14.18 0.63 7.19
C LEU A 25 -12.87 0.09 7.80
N ASN A 26 -12.50 0.55 9.00
CA ASN A 26 -11.33 0.04 9.72
C ASN A 26 -11.50 -1.45 10.10
N ASN A 27 -12.68 -1.85 10.55
CA ASN A 27 -12.98 -3.26 10.85
C ASN A 27 -12.98 -4.16 9.60
N LEU A 28 -13.34 -3.60 8.45
CA LEU A 28 -13.23 -4.28 7.16
C LEU A 28 -11.78 -4.34 6.64
N THR A 29 -10.82 -3.68 7.28
CA THR A 29 -9.42 -3.65 6.83
C THR A 29 -8.54 -4.49 7.76
N PRO A 30 -8.11 -5.70 7.34
CA PRO A 30 -7.26 -6.55 8.16
C PRO A 30 -5.80 -6.03 8.20
N LEU A 31 -4.94 -6.71 8.95
CA LEU A 31 -3.48 -6.45 8.93
C LEU A 31 -2.91 -6.76 7.56
N LEU A 32 -1.98 -5.91 7.11
CA LEU A 32 -1.67 -5.81 5.70
C LEU A 32 -0.25 -5.22 5.49
N ALA A 33 0.53 -5.84 4.60
CA ALA A 33 1.85 -5.40 4.12
C ALA A 33 2.87 -5.18 5.25
N ASP A 34 3.38 -3.96 5.42
CA ASP A 34 4.41 -3.65 6.41
C ASP A 34 3.93 -3.92 7.85
N ASP A 35 2.62 -4.02 8.10
CA ASP A 35 2.09 -4.33 9.43
C ASP A 35 2.74 -5.61 10.00
N TYR A 36 2.90 -6.64 9.16
CA TYR A 36 3.56 -7.90 9.54
C TYR A 36 5.05 -7.73 9.86
N GLU A 37 5.72 -6.84 9.13
CA GLU A 37 7.13 -6.56 9.35
C GLU A 37 7.36 -5.85 10.68
N TYR A 38 6.54 -4.85 11.00
CA TYR A 38 6.64 -4.11 12.26
C TYR A 38 6.26 -4.97 13.47
N LEU A 39 5.26 -5.84 13.34
CA LEU A 39 4.90 -6.85 14.36
C LEU A 39 6.07 -7.79 14.68
N TYR A 40 6.86 -8.14 13.67
CA TYR A 40 8.04 -8.97 13.87
C TYR A 40 9.21 -8.18 14.51
N LYS A 41 9.45 -6.96 14.03
CA LYS A 41 10.56 -6.10 14.48
C LYS A 41 10.39 -5.63 15.92
N THR A 42 9.16 -5.36 16.36
CA THR A 42 8.88 -4.83 17.70
C THR A 42 7.94 -5.77 18.45
N LYS A 43 8.52 -6.53 19.38
CA LYS A 43 7.79 -7.54 20.17
C LYS A 43 7.39 -7.06 21.57
N SER A 44 7.92 -5.93 22.04
CA SER A 44 7.69 -5.45 23.40
C SER A 44 7.65 -3.93 23.47
N TRP A 45 6.86 -3.42 24.41
CA TRP A 45 6.78 -2.00 24.74
C TRP A 45 8.15 -1.39 25.09
N MET A 46 9.03 -2.18 25.71
CA MET A 46 10.36 -1.73 26.11
C MET A 46 11.32 -1.55 24.92
N THR A 47 11.07 -2.23 23.79
CA THR A 47 11.96 -2.16 22.62
C THR A 47 11.56 -1.07 21.63
N ILE A 48 10.35 -0.48 21.74
CA ILE A 48 9.83 0.51 20.77
C ILE A 48 10.85 1.60 20.43
N LEU A 49 11.48 2.21 21.44
CA LEU A 49 12.44 3.29 21.23
C LEU A 49 13.77 2.82 20.62
N ILE A 50 14.20 1.60 20.96
CA ILE A 50 15.41 0.99 20.41
C ILE A 50 15.17 0.61 18.94
N ASP A 51 14.02 0.01 18.65
CA ASP A 51 13.61 -0.37 17.30
C ASP A 51 13.42 0.86 16.41
N GLU A 52 12.85 1.94 16.97
CA GLU A 52 12.75 3.22 16.26
C GLU A 52 14.13 3.86 16.05
N TYR A 53 15.01 3.82 17.04
CA TYR A 53 16.37 4.34 16.86
C TYR A 53 17.09 3.60 15.72
N ASN A 54 17.02 2.26 15.70
CA ASN A 54 17.59 1.46 14.63
C ASN A 54 16.98 1.83 13.27
N GLN A 55 15.66 2.04 13.21
CA GLN A 55 14.99 2.47 12.00
C GLN A 55 15.39 3.89 11.54
N TYR A 56 15.52 4.83 12.47
CA TYR A 56 15.99 6.18 12.20
C TYR A 56 17.39 6.17 11.57
N MET A 57 18.24 5.26 12.04
CA MET A 57 19.60 5.09 11.52
C MET A 57 19.66 4.36 10.17
N THR A 58 18.69 3.48 9.86
CA THR A 58 18.80 2.54 8.72
C THR A 58 17.78 2.71 7.61
N TRP A 59 16.61 3.32 7.86
CA TRP A 59 15.50 3.32 6.90
C TRP A 59 14.78 4.66 6.73
N THR A 60 14.32 5.31 7.80
CA THR A 60 13.51 6.53 7.65
C THR A 60 13.53 7.40 8.89
N GLY A 61 13.51 8.73 8.69
CA GLY A 61 13.44 9.71 9.77
C GLY A 61 12.06 9.93 10.38
N ARG A 62 11.01 9.24 9.97
CA ARG A 62 9.61 9.49 10.39
C ARG A 62 9.28 8.90 11.77
N SER A 63 10.01 9.29 12.81
CA SER A 63 9.99 8.57 14.07
C SER A 63 8.70 8.71 14.87
N VAL A 64 8.11 9.92 14.93
CA VAL A 64 6.89 10.15 15.74
C VAL A 64 5.75 9.22 15.31
N VAL A 65 5.54 9.13 14.01
CA VAL A 65 4.45 8.33 13.43
C VAL A 65 4.73 6.83 13.46
N HIS A 66 5.99 6.40 13.33
CA HIS A 66 6.35 4.99 13.47
C HIS A 66 6.34 4.49 14.91
N VAL A 67 6.60 5.36 15.89
CA VAL A 67 6.33 5.05 17.31
C VAL A 67 4.83 4.81 17.52
N ILE A 68 3.97 5.66 16.97
CA ILE A 68 2.51 5.46 17.03
C ILE A 68 2.10 4.14 16.37
N ALA A 69 2.65 3.83 15.20
CA ALA A 69 2.37 2.55 14.50
C ALA A 69 2.73 1.34 15.38
N ARG A 70 3.94 1.33 15.97
CA ARG A 70 4.39 0.23 16.85
C ARG A 70 3.51 0.07 18.10
N ILE A 71 3.12 1.19 18.71
CA ILE A 71 2.21 1.18 19.87
C ILE A 71 0.91 0.46 19.53
N PHE A 72 0.31 0.76 18.37
CA PHE A 72 -0.95 0.14 17.96
C PHE A 72 -0.79 -1.31 17.50
N LEU A 73 0.30 -1.65 16.81
CA LEU A 73 0.57 -3.02 16.39
C LEU A 73 0.80 -3.97 17.57
N LEU A 74 1.31 -3.48 18.71
CA LEU A 74 1.39 -4.26 19.95
C LEU A 74 0.03 -4.46 20.64
N LEU A 75 -1.00 -3.73 20.21
CA LEU A 75 -2.37 -3.84 20.73
C LEU A 75 -3.23 -4.70 19.79
N PRO A 76 -4.33 -5.27 20.29
CA PRO A 76 -5.31 -5.92 19.43
C PRO A 76 -5.83 -4.96 18.34
N LYS A 77 -5.93 -5.46 17.10
CA LYS A 77 -6.40 -4.69 15.93
C LYS A 77 -7.71 -3.93 16.16
N GLY A 78 -8.64 -4.49 16.92
CA GLY A 78 -9.90 -3.82 17.28
C GLY A 78 -9.71 -2.51 18.05
N ILE A 79 -8.68 -2.41 18.89
CA ILE A 79 -8.34 -1.17 19.61
C ILE A 79 -7.86 -0.12 18.61
N PHE A 80 -6.92 -0.47 17.73
CA PHE A 80 -6.47 0.41 16.67
C PHE A 80 -7.66 0.93 15.83
N ASN A 81 -8.58 0.05 15.42
CA ASN A 81 -9.73 0.43 14.59
C ASN A 81 -10.60 1.53 15.24
N VAL A 82 -10.84 1.44 16.56
CA VAL A 82 -11.59 2.45 17.32
C VAL A 82 -10.83 3.78 17.39
N PHE A 83 -9.56 3.74 17.78
CA PHE A 83 -8.76 4.97 17.92
C PHE A 83 -8.46 5.63 16.57
N ASN A 84 -8.29 4.85 15.51
CA ASN A 84 -8.04 5.35 14.18
C ASN A 84 -9.29 6.02 13.58
N ALA A 85 -10.48 5.43 13.77
CA ALA A 85 -11.76 6.07 13.43
C ALA A 85 -11.99 7.38 14.20
N LEU A 86 -11.58 7.41 15.48
CA LEU A 86 -11.59 8.63 16.28
C LEU A 86 -10.61 9.68 15.73
N ALA A 87 -9.38 9.28 15.39
CA ALA A 87 -8.37 10.17 14.81
C ALA A 87 -8.87 10.83 13.51
N TYR A 88 -9.48 10.06 12.60
CA TYR A 88 -10.12 10.61 11.39
C TYR A 88 -11.21 11.62 11.71
N THR A 89 -12.08 11.27 12.66
CA THR A 89 -13.18 12.15 13.09
C THR A 89 -12.65 13.45 13.68
N ILE A 90 -11.58 13.41 14.47
CA ILE A 90 -10.92 14.60 15.02
C ILE A 90 -10.25 15.40 13.91
N VAL A 91 -9.55 14.77 12.97
CA VAL A 91 -8.91 15.47 11.84
C VAL A 91 -9.93 16.24 11.00
N THR A 92 -11.02 15.59 10.59
CA THR A 92 -12.06 16.27 9.80
C THR A 92 -12.81 17.33 10.62
N TYR A 93 -12.97 17.13 11.92
CA TYR A 93 -13.47 18.15 12.83
C TYR A 93 -12.51 19.36 12.97
N LEU A 94 -11.20 19.13 13.05
CA LEU A 94 -10.18 20.19 13.07
C LEU A 94 -10.21 20.97 11.76
N VAL A 95 -10.31 20.30 10.60
CA VAL A 95 -10.53 20.97 9.31
C VAL A 95 -11.78 21.83 9.34
N TYR A 96 -12.90 21.32 9.86
CA TYR A 96 -14.11 22.13 10.03
C TYR A 96 -13.85 23.36 10.92
N ARG A 97 -13.17 23.21 12.05
CA ARG A 97 -12.85 24.30 12.97
C ARG A 97 -11.92 25.34 12.37
N LEU A 98 -10.96 24.94 11.54
CA LEU A 98 -10.08 25.84 10.78
C LEU A 98 -10.84 26.69 9.75
N THR A 99 -12.11 26.38 9.47
CA THR A 99 -12.91 27.14 8.49
C THR A 99 -13.92 28.09 9.13
N LEU A 100 -13.96 28.15 10.46
CA LEU A 100 -14.88 29.00 11.22
C LEU A 100 -14.20 30.30 11.65
N GLN A 101 -15.00 31.37 11.67
CA GLN A 101 -14.66 32.68 12.21
C GLN A 101 -15.38 32.91 13.54
N LYS A 102 -14.99 33.96 14.26
CA LYS A 102 -15.57 34.35 15.55
C LYS A 102 -17.10 34.53 15.48
N GLN A 103 -17.60 35.10 14.39
CA GLN A 103 -19.03 35.34 14.13
C GLN A 103 -19.80 34.12 13.61
N ASP A 104 -19.13 33.02 13.28
CA ASP A 104 -19.79 31.90 12.62
C ASP A 104 -20.59 31.01 13.57
N LYS A 105 -21.63 30.38 13.02
CA LYS A 105 -22.41 29.36 13.75
C LYS A 105 -21.53 28.14 13.99
N LYS A 106 -21.32 27.84 15.27
CA LYS A 106 -20.57 26.67 15.76
C LYS A 106 -21.10 25.31 15.26
N TYR A 107 -22.36 25.23 14.83
CA TYR A 107 -23.03 23.99 14.42
C TYR A 107 -23.53 24.08 12.97
N ASN A 108 -22.62 23.93 12.01
CA ASN A 108 -22.93 23.86 10.59
C ASN A 108 -22.71 22.44 10.05
N SER A 109 -23.73 21.59 10.17
CA SER A 109 -23.70 20.18 9.73
C SER A 109 -23.45 20.05 8.24
N PHE A 110 -24.02 20.94 7.42
CA PHE A 110 -23.85 20.89 5.98
C PHE A 110 -22.37 21.04 5.59
N LYS A 111 -21.68 22.04 6.15
CA LYS A 111 -20.26 22.24 5.89
C LYS A 111 -19.40 21.07 6.37
N PHE A 112 -19.72 20.52 7.55
CA PHE A 112 -19.02 19.35 8.06
C PHE A 112 -19.21 18.13 7.15
N ILE A 113 -20.42 17.89 6.63
CA ILE A 113 -20.69 16.81 5.65
C ILE A 113 -19.94 17.04 4.35
N ILE A 114 -19.91 18.28 3.83
CA ILE A 114 -19.13 18.60 2.62
C ILE A 114 -17.65 18.29 2.82
N ILE A 115 -17.09 18.56 4.01
CA ILE A 115 -15.70 18.17 4.29
C ILE A 115 -15.52 16.65 4.18
N GLN A 116 -16.45 15.84 4.68
CA GLN A 116 -16.40 14.37 4.51
C GLN A 116 -16.41 13.98 3.02
N VAL A 117 -17.27 14.62 2.22
CA VAL A 117 -17.35 14.42 0.77
C VAL A 117 -16.02 14.77 0.08
N LEU A 118 -15.39 15.90 0.45
CA LEU A 118 -14.10 16.29 -0.11
C LEU A 118 -12.99 15.28 0.24
N PHE A 119 -12.95 14.82 1.49
CA PHE A 119 -11.99 13.80 1.91
C PHE A 119 -12.17 12.50 1.14
N TRP A 120 -13.41 12.02 0.98
CA TRP A 120 -13.70 10.82 0.20
C TRP A 120 -13.27 10.99 -1.26
N LEU A 121 -13.71 12.07 -1.91
CA LEU A 121 -13.50 12.25 -3.34
C LEU A 121 -12.06 12.57 -3.72
N PHE A 122 -11.33 13.33 -2.92
CA PHE A 122 -10.05 13.90 -3.36
C PHE A 122 -8.83 13.33 -2.65
N THR A 123 -8.99 12.60 -1.54
CA THR A 123 -7.83 11.93 -0.93
C THR A 123 -7.28 10.87 -1.89
N PRO A 124 -5.99 10.92 -2.25
CA PRO A 124 -5.35 9.88 -3.02
C PRO A 124 -5.08 8.66 -2.12
N ALA A 125 -5.19 7.45 -2.67
CA ALA A 125 -4.97 6.20 -1.92
C ALA A 125 -5.67 6.19 -0.54
N PHE A 126 -6.97 6.49 -0.52
CA PHE A 126 -7.78 6.63 0.70
C PHE A 126 -7.60 5.46 1.67
N GLY A 127 -7.60 4.22 1.17
CA GLY A 127 -7.41 3.04 2.01
C GLY A 127 -6.02 2.99 2.66
N GLU A 128 -4.98 3.32 1.91
CA GLU A 128 -3.60 3.38 2.41
C GLU A 128 -3.37 4.52 3.41
N VAL A 129 -4.10 5.63 3.26
CA VAL A 129 -3.97 6.83 4.09
C VAL A 129 -4.78 6.75 5.38
N PHE A 130 -5.97 6.13 5.35
CA PHE A 130 -6.90 6.14 6.49
C PHE A 130 -7.20 4.77 7.10
N LEU A 131 -7.01 3.65 6.39
CA LEU A 131 -7.45 2.33 6.86
C LEU A 131 -6.28 1.38 7.17
N TRP A 132 -5.25 1.39 6.34
CA TRP A 132 -3.99 0.67 6.60
C TRP A 132 -3.36 1.17 7.89
N GLU A 133 -2.96 0.27 8.79
CA GLU A 133 -2.47 0.64 10.12
C GLU A 133 -1.18 1.46 10.08
N THR A 134 -0.12 0.89 9.49
CA THR A 134 1.16 1.60 9.35
C THR A 134 1.04 2.84 8.48
N GLY A 135 0.18 2.81 7.46
CA GLY A 135 -0.10 3.95 6.58
C GLY A 135 -0.81 5.09 7.32
N SER A 136 -1.91 4.80 8.00
CA SER A 136 -2.68 5.79 8.75
C SER A 136 -1.86 6.42 9.88
N ALA A 137 -0.98 5.67 10.55
CA ALA A 137 -0.05 6.23 11.50
C ALA A 137 0.84 7.31 10.84
N ASN A 138 1.39 7.01 9.65
CA ASN A 138 2.23 7.93 8.87
C ASN A 138 1.51 9.17 8.34
N TYR A 139 0.23 9.04 7.96
CA TYR A 139 -0.49 10.11 7.27
C TYR A 139 -1.60 10.73 8.13
N LEU A 140 -2.57 9.94 8.60
CA LEU A 140 -3.71 10.42 9.38
C LEU A 140 -3.28 10.92 10.77
N TRP A 141 -2.53 10.11 11.52
CA TRP A 141 -2.06 10.50 12.86
C TRP A 141 -1.04 11.64 12.79
N GLY A 142 -0.14 11.61 11.79
CA GLY A 142 0.73 12.75 11.50
C GLY A 142 -0.08 14.04 11.22
N SER A 143 -1.15 13.94 10.45
CA SER A 143 -2.04 15.08 10.17
C SER A 143 -2.81 15.54 11.41
N LEU A 144 -3.20 14.63 12.31
CA LEU A 144 -3.82 15.01 13.58
C LEU A 144 -2.89 15.91 14.41
N ILE A 145 -1.60 15.56 14.51
CA ILE A 145 -0.59 16.35 15.23
C ILE A 145 -0.38 17.69 14.53
N ILE A 146 -0.16 17.68 13.22
CA ILE A 146 0.07 18.88 12.41
C ILE A 146 -1.13 19.84 12.48
N LEU A 147 -2.35 19.35 12.31
CA LEU A 147 -3.54 20.19 12.36
C LEU A 147 -3.83 20.68 13.77
N SER A 148 -3.52 19.91 14.82
CA SER A 148 -3.62 20.38 16.20
C SER A 148 -2.67 21.55 16.44
N PHE A 149 -1.43 21.46 15.95
CA PHE A 149 -0.46 22.55 15.96
C PHE A 149 -0.97 23.79 15.21
N LEU A 150 -1.43 23.63 13.97
CA LEU A 150 -1.99 24.73 13.16
C LEU A 150 -3.25 25.35 13.79
N TYR A 151 -4.08 24.53 14.44
CA TYR A 151 -5.31 24.97 15.08
C TYR A 151 -5.05 25.96 16.23
N VAL A 152 -3.94 25.83 16.95
CA VAL A 152 -3.57 26.79 18.00
C VAL A 152 -3.30 28.18 17.40
N TYR A 153 -2.50 28.27 16.33
CA TYR A 153 -2.26 29.53 15.61
C TYR A 153 -3.55 30.10 15.03
N HIS A 154 -4.34 29.25 14.38
CA HIS A 154 -5.61 29.64 13.80
C HIS A 154 -6.54 30.28 14.85
N ARG A 155 -6.70 29.62 16.00
CA ARG A 155 -7.58 30.09 17.06
C ARG A 155 -7.13 31.43 17.63
N GLU A 156 -5.83 31.62 17.86
CA GLU A 156 -5.32 32.91 18.34
C GLU A 156 -5.61 34.05 17.36
N ILE A 157 -5.50 33.80 16.05
CA ILE A 157 -5.69 34.81 15.00
C ILE A 157 -7.18 35.11 14.73
N ILE A 158 -8.04 34.10 14.84
CA ILE A 158 -9.48 34.25 14.60
C ILE A 158 -10.21 34.81 15.82
N GLU A 159 -9.98 34.27 17.01
CA GLU A 159 -10.72 34.65 18.23
C GLU A 159 -10.15 35.91 18.91
N GLU A 160 -8.90 36.28 18.57
CA GLU A 160 -8.18 37.49 18.98
C GLU A 160 -7.88 37.54 20.49
N HIS A 161 -6.79 36.86 20.90
CA HIS A 161 -6.31 36.72 22.28
C HIS A 161 -7.04 35.69 23.13
N VAL A 162 -6.85 34.43 22.76
CA VAL A 162 -7.40 33.30 23.51
C VAL A 162 -6.40 32.75 24.49
N PHE A 163 -5.12 32.73 24.11
CA PHE A 163 -4.11 32.03 24.89
C PHE A 163 -3.33 33.00 25.77
N THR A 164 -3.28 32.66 27.06
CA THR A 164 -2.47 33.36 28.05
C THR A 164 -0.99 33.23 27.71
N LYS A 165 -0.22 34.32 27.85
CA LYS A 165 1.24 34.39 27.61
C LYS A 165 2.04 33.69 28.73
N THR A 166 1.75 32.41 28.99
CA THR A 166 2.38 31.64 30.07
C THR A 166 3.63 30.93 29.57
N LYS A 167 4.57 30.67 30.49
CA LYS A 167 5.76 29.83 30.23
C LYS A 167 5.37 28.43 29.74
N LEU A 168 4.25 27.90 30.26
CA LEU A 168 3.70 26.61 29.84
C LEU A 168 3.32 26.61 28.34
N MET A 169 2.66 27.66 27.85
CA MET A 169 2.29 27.76 26.43
C MET A 169 3.52 27.77 25.53
N ILE A 170 4.59 28.47 25.94
CA ILE A 170 5.86 28.54 25.20
C ILE A 170 6.48 27.13 25.06
N PHE A 171 6.54 26.38 26.16
CA PHE A 171 7.05 25.01 26.17
C PHE A 171 6.17 24.06 25.36
N LEU A 172 4.85 24.08 25.56
CA LEU A 172 3.91 23.21 24.85
C LEU A 172 3.95 23.45 23.34
N MET A 173 4.01 24.71 22.90
CA MET A 173 4.09 25.02 21.48
C MET A 173 5.43 24.64 20.87
N PHE A 174 6.53 24.75 21.62
CA PHE A 174 7.83 24.23 21.19
C PHE A 174 7.79 22.71 20.98
N ALA A 175 7.30 21.97 21.98
CA ALA A 175 7.19 20.51 21.93
C ALA A 175 6.23 20.04 20.82
N LEU A 176 5.05 20.64 20.72
CA LEU A 176 4.07 20.34 19.67
C LEU A 176 4.61 20.72 18.29
N GLY A 177 5.39 21.79 18.19
CA GLY A 177 6.13 22.16 16.99
C GLY A 177 7.07 21.04 16.56
N ILE A 178 7.93 20.53 17.46
CA ILE A 178 8.84 19.40 17.17
C ILE A 178 8.07 18.19 16.66
N LEU A 179 7.00 17.80 17.36
CA LEU A 179 6.19 16.66 16.95
C LEU A 179 5.57 16.87 15.56
N ALA A 180 4.98 18.04 15.30
CA ALA A 180 4.41 18.37 14.00
C ALA A 180 5.47 18.46 12.89
N GLY A 181 6.70 18.85 13.22
CA GLY A 181 7.84 18.89 12.31
C GLY A 181 8.34 17.49 11.93
N TRP A 182 8.22 16.53 12.84
CA TRP A 182 8.84 15.20 12.78
C TRP A 182 7.85 14.08 12.36
N CYS A 183 6.78 14.43 11.65
CA CYS A 183 5.78 13.47 11.18
C CYS A 183 6.02 13.04 9.73
N ASN A 184 6.04 14.00 8.79
CA ASN A 184 6.13 13.72 7.35
C ASN A 184 6.80 14.87 6.59
N GLU A 185 7.80 14.59 5.74
CA GLU A 185 8.71 15.58 5.14
C GLU A 185 7.99 16.70 4.41
N ASN A 186 7.09 16.35 3.48
CA ASN A 186 6.39 17.35 2.69
C ASN A 186 5.32 18.08 3.52
N THR A 187 4.51 17.34 4.28
CA THR A 187 3.35 17.88 5.00
C THR A 187 3.78 18.78 6.16
N SER A 188 4.85 18.40 6.86
CA SER A 188 5.42 19.19 7.96
C SER A 188 6.07 20.47 7.42
N GLY A 189 6.74 20.41 6.27
CA GLY A 189 7.24 21.61 5.57
C GLY A 189 6.11 22.54 5.12
N GLY A 190 5.01 21.99 4.60
CA GLY A 190 3.81 22.78 4.29
C GLY A 190 3.16 23.42 5.52
N ALA A 191 3.15 22.73 6.66
CA ALA A 191 2.69 23.29 7.93
C ALA A 191 3.54 24.48 8.37
N LEU A 192 4.86 24.43 8.18
CA LEU A 192 5.75 25.56 8.45
C LEU A 192 5.36 26.79 7.60
N LEU A 193 5.11 26.61 6.29
CA LEU A 193 4.65 27.68 5.41
C LEU A 193 3.32 28.29 5.87
N ILE A 194 2.38 27.47 6.32
CA ILE A 194 1.09 27.92 6.85
C ILE A 194 1.27 28.74 8.13
N VAL A 195 2.13 28.29 9.06
CA VAL A 195 2.45 29.07 10.27
C VAL A 195 3.09 30.41 9.91
N LEU A 196 4.02 30.44 8.96
CA LEU A 196 4.59 31.70 8.48
C LEU A 196 3.52 32.62 7.88
N GLY A 197 2.53 32.07 7.16
CA GLY A 197 1.37 32.84 6.70
C GLY A 197 0.52 33.39 7.86
N TYR A 198 0.28 32.61 8.91
CA TYR A 198 -0.39 33.10 10.13
C TYR A 198 0.37 34.27 10.77
N LEU A 199 1.70 34.17 10.90
CA LEU A 199 2.53 35.27 11.42
C LEU A 199 2.53 36.49 10.48
N GLY A 200 2.56 36.25 9.16
CA GLY A 200 2.48 37.29 8.14
C GLY A 200 1.20 38.12 8.26
N TRP A 201 0.05 37.48 8.48
CA TRP A 201 -1.21 38.19 8.74
C TRP A 201 -1.14 39.04 10.01
N GLN A 202 -0.59 38.50 11.09
CA GLN A 202 -0.50 39.20 12.37
C GLN A 202 0.46 40.40 12.29
N PHE A 203 1.55 40.26 11.54
CA PHE A 203 2.47 41.34 11.21
C PHE A 203 1.80 42.41 10.34
N TYR A 204 1.12 42.02 9.27
CA TYR A 204 0.38 42.94 8.38
C TYR A 204 -0.68 43.76 9.13
N THR A 205 -1.38 43.12 10.08
CA THR A 205 -2.38 43.77 10.94
C THR A 205 -1.79 44.51 12.14
N LYS A 206 -0.45 44.64 12.21
CA LYS A 206 0.30 45.31 13.29
C LYS A 206 -0.04 44.81 14.69
N ARG A 207 -0.40 43.53 14.82
CA ARG A 207 -0.76 42.91 16.09
C ARG A 207 0.49 42.36 16.77
N LYS A 208 0.51 42.40 18.11
CA LYS A 208 1.63 41.88 18.91
C LYS A 208 1.75 40.37 18.69
N LEU A 209 2.93 39.93 18.25
CA LEU A 209 3.32 38.54 18.20
C LEU A 209 3.71 38.07 19.61
N SER A 210 3.30 36.86 19.96
CA SER A 210 3.61 36.27 21.26
C SER A 210 4.82 35.33 21.16
N LEU A 211 5.59 35.18 22.24
CA LEU A 211 6.81 34.38 22.21
C LEU A 211 6.56 32.91 21.84
N TRP A 212 5.43 32.33 22.25
CA TRP A 212 5.08 30.94 21.94
C TRP A 212 4.92 30.70 20.43
N MET A 213 4.55 31.73 19.66
CA MET A 213 4.44 31.61 18.21
C MET A 213 5.79 31.36 17.56
N PHE A 214 6.84 32.00 18.07
CA PHE A 214 8.20 31.81 17.60
C PHE A 214 8.78 30.49 18.06
N THR A 215 8.51 30.07 19.31
CA THR A 215 8.97 28.75 19.77
C THR A 215 8.27 27.61 19.05
N GLY A 216 7.00 27.75 18.66
CA GLY A 216 6.34 26.77 17.80
C GLY A 216 6.97 26.66 16.41
N VAL A 217 7.35 27.80 15.79
CA VAL A 217 8.12 27.80 14.53
C VAL A 217 9.47 27.11 14.72
N ALA A 218 10.23 27.50 15.75
CA ALA A 218 11.53 26.90 16.04
C ALA A 218 11.43 25.39 16.27
N GLY A 219 10.44 24.95 17.06
CA GLY A 219 10.16 23.53 17.28
C GLY A 219 9.87 22.80 15.98
N ASN A 220 8.98 23.35 15.13
CA ASN A 220 8.63 22.74 13.84
C ASN A 220 9.83 22.64 12.90
N THR A 221 10.67 23.68 12.82
CA THR A 221 11.90 23.65 12.04
C THR A 221 12.88 22.59 12.57
N ILE A 222 13.05 22.48 13.89
CA ILE A 222 13.90 21.45 14.51
C ILE A 222 13.37 20.05 14.20
N GLY A 223 12.06 19.80 14.39
CA GLY A 223 11.45 18.51 14.09
C GLY A 223 11.60 18.12 12.62
N LEU A 224 11.41 19.07 11.70
CA LEU A 224 11.61 18.86 10.27
C LEU A 224 13.08 18.55 9.94
N ALA A 225 14.03 19.23 10.60
CA ALA A 225 15.44 18.96 10.44
C ALA A 225 15.83 17.56 10.96
N LEU A 226 15.34 17.15 12.12
CA LEU A 226 15.56 15.80 12.67
C LEU A 226 15.09 14.73 11.68
N MET A 227 13.88 14.89 11.16
CA MET A 227 13.33 13.95 10.18
C MET A 227 14.11 13.94 8.87
N ALA A 228 14.42 15.10 8.30
CA ALA A 228 15.05 15.20 6.98
C ALA A 228 16.52 14.75 6.98
N LEU A 229 17.24 15.03 8.07
CA LEU A 229 18.67 14.72 8.22
C LEU A 229 18.93 13.30 8.76
N ALA A 230 17.88 12.51 8.99
CA ALA A 230 18.01 11.13 9.46
C ALA A 230 18.92 10.29 8.53
N PRO A 231 19.92 9.56 9.07
CA PRO A 231 20.83 8.74 8.27
C PRO A 231 20.09 7.70 7.42
N GLY A 232 19.02 7.12 7.97
CA GLY A 232 18.20 6.12 7.29
C GLY A 232 17.61 6.61 5.97
N ASN A 233 17.29 7.91 5.85
CA ASN A 233 16.77 8.45 4.58
C ASN A 233 17.79 8.35 3.44
N LYS A 234 19.10 8.52 3.74
CA LYS A 234 20.17 8.40 2.76
C LYS A 234 20.36 6.96 2.30
N ILE A 235 20.29 6.01 3.24
CA ILE A 235 20.35 4.57 2.94
C ILE A 235 19.13 4.17 2.11
N ARG A 236 17.93 4.53 2.52
CA ARG A 236 16.70 4.25 1.77
C ARG A 236 16.72 4.86 0.36
N ALA A 237 17.34 6.03 0.18
CA ALA A 237 17.45 6.65 -1.13
C ALA A 237 18.25 5.79 -2.13
N THR A 238 19.23 4.98 -1.70
CA THR A 238 20.06 4.17 -2.61
C THR A 238 19.26 3.08 -3.34
N TYR A 239 18.12 2.66 -2.79
CA TYR A 239 17.20 1.71 -3.42
C TYR A 239 16.45 2.30 -4.63
N PHE A 240 16.47 3.62 -4.79
CA PHE A 240 15.79 4.29 -5.89
C PHE A 240 16.80 4.82 -6.90
N ALA A 241 16.66 4.40 -8.17
CA ALA A 241 17.51 4.88 -9.27
C ALA A 241 17.50 6.41 -9.41
N ARG A 242 16.41 7.08 -9.02
CA ARG A 242 16.31 8.55 -9.04
C ARG A 242 17.31 9.21 -8.08
N SER A 243 17.80 8.54 -7.03
CA SER A 243 18.76 9.14 -6.08
C SER A 243 20.05 9.60 -6.74
N THR A 244 20.54 8.89 -7.77
CA THR A 244 21.76 9.19 -8.52
C THR A 244 21.60 10.29 -9.56
N TRP A 245 20.35 10.74 -9.83
CA TRP A 245 20.09 11.76 -10.83
C TRP A 245 20.54 13.15 -10.36
N SER A 246 21.00 13.96 -11.31
CA SER A 246 21.30 15.37 -11.08
C SER A 246 20.03 16.13 -10.66
N LEU A 247 20.21 17.19 -9.87
CA LEU A 247 19.09 18.02 -9.39
C LEU A 247 18.23 18.57 -10.55
N PRO A 248 18.79 19.10 -11.66
CA PRO A 248 17.97 19.55 -12.78
C PRO A 248 17.12 18.44 -13.40
N ARG A 249 17.68 17.22 -13.54
CA ARG A 249 16.93 16.06 -14.06
C ARG A 249 15.79 15.66 -13.12
N LYS A 250 16.05 15.60 -11.81
CA LYS A 250 15.02 15.33 -10.78
C LYS A 250 13.89 16.34 -10.87
N LEU A 251 14.22 17.63 -10.90
CA LEU A 251 13.24 18.71 -10.98
C LEU A 251 12.40 18.62 -12.26
N MET A 252 13.03 18.52 -13.43
CA MET A 252 12.30 18.49 -14.70
C MET A 252 11.35 17.30 -14.80
N THR A 253 11.87 16.09 -14.57
CA THR A 253 11.05 14.87 -14.61
C THR A 253 10.01 14.85 -13.49
N GLY A 254 10.38 15.31 -12.29
CA GLY A 254 9.49 15.37 -11.14
C GLY A 254 8.32 16.31 -11.35
N ILE A 255 8.56 17.51 -11.90
CA ILE A 255 7.51 18.46 -12.27
C ILE A 255 6.58 17.82 -13.30
N ILE A 256 7.11 17.24 -14.38
CA ILE A 256 6.28 16.58 -15.41
C ILE A 256 5.38 15.52 -14.77
N THR A 257 5.95 14.60 -13.99
CA THR A 257 5.17 13.54 -13.33
C THR A 257 4.14 14.11 -12.36
N ILE A 258 4.47 15.14 -11.58
CA ILE A 258 3.50 15.80 -10.68
C ILE A 258 2.33 16.38 -11.49
N PHE A 259 2.61 17.09 -12.59
CA PHE A 259 1.56 17.67 -13.43
C PHE A 259 0.72 16.59 -14.14
N GLU A 260 1.31 15.46 -14.52
CA GLU A 260 0.56 14.29 -15.03
C GLU A 260 -0.37 13.71 -13.97
N GLN A 261 0.13 13.47 -12.76
CA GLN A 261 -0.67 13.00 -11.62
C GLN A 261 -1.79 14.00 -11.27
N MET A 262 -1.50 15.30 -11.31
CA MET A 262 -2.51 16.35 -11.13
C MET A 262 -3.55 16.32 -12.26
N LYS A 263 -3.13 16.17 -13.51
CA LYS A 263 -4.02 16.13 -14.67
C LYS A 263 -4.99 14.95 -14.55
N GLU A 264 -4.47 13.78 -14.21
CA GLU A 264 -5.23 12.53 -14.13
C GLU A 264 -6.19 12.50 -12.95
N HIS A 265 -5.77 12.95 -11.76
CA HIS A 265 -6.52 12.72 -10.52
C HIS A 265 -7.09 13.98 -9.86
N LEU A 266 -6.60 15.18 -10.17
CA LEU A 266 -6.94 16.42 -9.45
C LEU A 266 -7.34 17.60 -10.34
N SER A 267 -7.31 17.48 -11.66
CA SER A 267 -7.52 18.60 -12.60
C SER A 267 -8.84 19.31 -12.38
N LEU A 268 -9.94 18.55 -12.31
CA LEU A 268 -11.27 19.09 -12.03
C LEU A 268 -11.34 19.72 -10.62
N PHE A 269 -10.74 19.09 -9.62
CA PHE A 269 -10.70 19.61 -8.25
C PHE A 269 -9.99 20.96 -8.18
N LEU A 270 -8.81 21.06 -8.79
CA LEU A 270 -8.00 22.29 -8.81
C LEU A 270 -8.68 23.40 -9.61
N LEU A 271 -9.30 23.08 -10.75
CA LEU A 271 -10.07 24.04 -11.53
C LEU A 271 -11.20 24.63 -10.69
N ILE A 272 -12.01 23.78 -10.05
CA ILE A 272 -13.10 24.21 -9.18
C ILE A 272 -12.56 25.03 -8.01
N LEU A 273 -11.47 24.60 -7.38
CA LEU A 273 -10.86 25.31 -6.26
C LEU A 273 -10.39 26.71 -6.67
N ILE A 274 -9.72 26.86 -7.81
CA ILE A 274 -9.26 28.16 -8.31
C ILE A 274 -10.45 29.08 -8.59
N LEU A 275 -11.46 28.59 -9.30
CA LEU A 275 -12.68 29.36 -9.56
C LEU A 275 -13.39 29.76 -8.27
N LEU A 276 -13.44 28.86 -7.29
CA LEU A 276 -14.03 29.09 -5.97
C LEU A 276 -13.23 30.13 -5.19
N LEU A 277 -11.90 30.10 -5.24
CA LEU A 277 -11.01 31.08 -4.60
C LEU A 277 -11.21 32.47 -5.21
N VAL A 278 -11.23 32.58 -6.54
CA VAL A 278 -11.46 33.86 -7.25
C VAL A 278 -12.85 34.41 -6.92
N LEU A 279 -13.88 33.57 -7.01
CA LEU A 279 -15.24 33.95 -6.67
C LEU A 279 -15.34 34.40 -5.20
N TYR A 280 -14.77 33.62 -4.27
CA TYR A 280 -14.80 33.93 -2.85
C TYR A 280 -14.04 35.22 -2.53
N ALA A 281 -12.87 35.44 -3.15
CA ALA A 281 -12.12 36.68 -3.01
C ALA A 281 -12.89 37.90 -3.54
N TYR A 282 -13.66 37.73 -4.62
CA TYR A 282 -14.49 38.78 -5.20
C TYR A 282 -15.70 39.14 -4.33
N ILE A 283 -16.38 38.15 -3.74
CA ILE A 283 -17.64 38.38 -3.00
C ILE A 283 -17.45 38.60 -1.49
N SER A 284 -16.38 38.07 -0.90
CA SER A 284 -16.22 38.01 0.55
C SER A 284 -15.72 39.34 1.10
N GLN A 285 -16.39 39.83 2.14
CA GLN A 285 -15.90 40.97 2.93
C GLN A 285 -14.86 40.54 3.98
N ASP A 286 -14.71 39.23 4.24
CA ASP A 286 -13.73 38.73 5.19
C ASP A 286 -12.36 38.52 4.54
N LYS A 287 -11.57 39.60 4.53
CA LYS A 287 -10.20 39.62 4.01
C LYS A 287 -9.28 38.62 4.72
N LYS A 288 -9.49 38.39 6.02
CA LYS A 288 -8.66 37.49 6.85
C LYS A 288 -8.80 36.06 6.34
N ARG A 289 -10.02 35.58 6.12
CA ARG A 289 -10.28 34.23 5.62
C ARG A 289 -9.92 34.05 4.16
N VAL A 290 -10.11 35.08 3.32
CA VAL A 290 -9.61 35.06 1.94
C VAL A 290 -8.08 34.87 1.95
N TYR A 291 -7.36 35.68 2.73
CA TYR A 291 -5.91 35.54 2.89
C TYR A 291 -5.52 34.13 3.34
N LEU A 292 -6.15 33.60 4.39
CA LEU A 292 -5.86 32.25 4.88
C LEU A 292 -6.16 31.17 3.83
N SER A 293 -7.26 31.27 3.08
CA SER A 293 -7.55 30.31 2.00
C SER A 293 -6.45 30.29 0.93
N VAL A 294 -5.87 31.45 0.60
CA VAL A 294 -4.76 31.57 -0.34
C VAL A 294 -3.47 31.00 0.27
N VAL A 295 -3.20 31.24 1.55
CA VAL A 295 -2.04 30.65 2.26
C VAL A 295 -2.12 29.12 2.23
N TYR A 296 -3.28 28.53 2.55
CA TYR A 296 -3.45 27.07 2.48
C TYR A 296 -3.34 26.55 1.04
N PHE A 297 -3.85 27.28 0.05
CA PHE A 297 -3.69 26.91 -1.37
C PHE A 297 -2.22 26.88 -1.79
N ILE A 298 -1.48 27.98 -1.54
CA ILE A 298 -0.05 28.08 -1.88
C ILE A 298 0.75 27.01 -1.14
N SER A 299 0.45 26.78 0.14
CA SER A 299 1.14 25.76 0.94
C SER A 299 0.84 24.34 0.46
N GLY A 300 -0.40 24.07 0.04
CA GLY A 300 -0.77 22.79 -0.60
C GLY A 300 -0.01 22.57 -1.91
N MET A 301 0.04 23.58 -2.78
CA MET A 301 0.82 23.52 -4.02
C MET A 301 2.32 23.33 -3.77
N ALA A 302 2.90 24.06 -2.81
CA ALA A 302 4.31 23.91 -2.44
C ALA A 302 4.61 22.51 -1.86
N THR A 303 3.71 21.98 -1.02
CA THR A 303 3.79 20.62 -0.45
C THR A 303 3.75 19.55 -1.55
N MET A 304 3.05 19.81 -2.65
CA MET A 304 3.01 18.92 -3.81
C MET A 304 4.30 19.03 -4.63
N LEU A 305 4.72 20.26 -4.95
CA LEU A 305 5.88 20.52 -5.80
C LEU A 305 7.21 20.11 -5.16
N VAL A 306 7.33 20.13 -3.83
CA VAL A 306 8.55 19.66 -3.14
C VAL A 306 8.82 18.17 -3.38
N LEU A 307 7.82 17.38 -3.78
CA LEU A 307 8.05 15.99 -4.17
C LEU A 307 8.92 15.88 -5.43
N ALA A 308 9.02 16.93 -6.26
CA ALA A 308 9.84 16.92 -7.48
C ALA A 308 11.33 16.60 -7.19
N ILE A 309 11.83 16.96 -6.00
CA ILE A 309 13.20 16.69 -5.57
C ILE A 309 13.36 15.38 -4.79
N SER A 310 12.28 14.64 -4.56
CA SER A 310 12.30 13.37 -3.82
C SER A 310 13.21 12.35 -4.51
N PRO A 311 14.04 11.61 -3.75
CA PRO A 311 14.80 10.49 -4.29
C PRO A 311 13.91 9.27 -4.60
N ALA A 312 12.73 9.18 -3.98
CA ALA A 312 11.78 8.08 -4.19
C ALA A 312 10.92 8.30 -5.43
N ALA A 313 10.28 7.23 -5.89
CA ALA A 313 9.33 7.29 -7.00
C ALA A 313 8.07 8.11 -6.64
N LEU A 314 7.50 8.76 -7.66
CA LEU A 314 6.36 9.70 -7.54
C LEU A 314 5.00 9.06 -7.82
N ASP A 315 4.99 7.76 -8.05
CA ASP A 315 3.83 6.92 -8.33
C ASP A 315 3.00 6.59 -7.08
N TYR A 316 3.57 6.76 -5.88
CA TYR A 316 2.84 6.52 -4.63
C TYR A 316 1.82 7.64 -4.34
N GLY A 317 0.56 7.41 -4.72
CA GLY A 317 -0.56 8.36 -4.52
C GLY A 317 -0.66 8.90 -3.08
N ARG A 318 -0.42 8.06 -2.06
CA ARG A 318 -0.42 8.44 -0.64
C ARG A 318 0.54 9.60 -0.31
N SER A 319 1.63 9.77 -1.06
CA SER A 319 2.60 10.87 -0.85
C SER A 319 1.99 12.26 -1.09
N TYR A 320 0.93 12.35 -1.89
CA TYR A 320 0.25 13.61 -2.22
C TYR A 320 -0.79 14.02 -1.19
N TYR A 321 -1.14 13.16 -0.23
CA TYR A 321 -2.20 13.41 0.74
C TYR A 321 -2.03 14.72 1.52
N GLY A 322 -0.82 15.02 2.01
CA GLY A 322 -0.57 16.25 2.77
C GLY A 322 -0.87 17.53 1.99
N ALA A 323 -0.53 17.54 0.69
CA ALA A 323 -0.87 18.64 -0.19
C ALA A 323 -2.39 18.75 -0.37
N VAL A 324 -3.06 17.63 -0.66
CA VAL A 324 -4.51 17.57 -0.83
C VAL A 324 -5.24 18.00 0.44
N LEU A 325 -4.76 17.64 1.63
CA LEU A 325 -5.31 18.08 2.91
C LEU A 325 -5.35 19.61 3.01
N PHE A 326 -4.25 20.29 2.69
CA PHE A 326 -4.21 21.75 2.71
C PHE A 326 -5.11 22.37 1.63
N LEU A 327 -5.19 21.76 0.45
CA LEU A 327 -6.11 22.20 -0.60
C LEU A 327 -7.59 22.01 -0.20
N ILE A 328 -7.94 20.94 0.51
CA ILE A 328 -9.29 20.72 1.07
C ILE A 328 -9.61 21.79 2.12
N ILE A 329 -8.64 22.20 2.94
CA ILE A 329 -8.82 23.30 3.90
C ILE A 329 -9.05 24.61 3.15
N ALA A 330 -8.25 24.92 2.12
CA ALA A 330 -8.45 26.10 1.27
C ALA A 330 -9.85 26.11 0.63
N PHE A 331 -10.26 24.99 0.03
CA PHE A 331 -11.60 24.79 -0.55
C PHE A 331 -12.69 25.06 0.48
N SER A 332 -12.57 24.45 1.66
CA SER A 332 -13.56 24.56 2.74
C SER A 332 -13.61 25.97 3.33
N MET A 333 -12.49 26.69 3.33
CA MET A 333 -12.45 28.11 3.66
C MET A 333 -13.14 28.96 2.60
N SER A 334 -13.14 28.61 1.33
CA SER A 334 -13.83 29.37 0.29
C SER A 334 -15.34 29.07 0.19
N LEU A 335 -15.84 28.08 0.95
CA LEU A 335 -17.28 27.80 1.05
C LEU A 335 -18.01 28.79 1.98
N PRO A 336 -19.20 29.30 1.61
CA PRO A 336 -19.95 30.25 2.42
C PRO A 336 -20.47 29.64 3.73
N ASN A 337 -20.36 30.38 4.84
CA ASN A 337 -20.88 29.94 6.15
C ASN A 337 -22.32 30.41 6.43
N TYR A 338 -22.79 31.44 5.72
CA TYR A 338 -24.11 32.06 5.84
C TYR A 338 -24.83 32.12 4.49
N LYS A 339 -26.05 32.68 4.46
CA LYS A 339 -26.85 32.82 3.23
C LYS A 339 -26.00 33.49 2.14
N VAL A 340 -25.76 32.76 1.07
CA VAL A 340 -25.14 33.30 -0.15
C VAL A 340 -26.07 34.37 -0.72
N ASN A 341 -25.51 35.45 -1.25
CA ASN A 341 -26.29 36.39 -2.06
C ASN A 341 -27.03 35.61 -3.16
N ILE A 342 -28.31 35.91 -3.38
CA ILE A 342 -29.17 35.18 -4.30
C ILE A 342 -28.57 35.08 -5.71
N ARG A 343 -27.80 36.10 -6.13
CA ARG A 343 -27.07 36.13 -7.40
C ARG A 343 -26.06 34.98 -7.57
N PHE A 344 -25.37 34.59 -6.49
CA PHE A 344 -24.32 33.56 -6.54
C PHE A 344 -24.80 32.20 -6.01
N SER A 345 -25.98 32.14 -5.39
CA SER A 345 -26.58 30.91 -4.89
C SER A 345 -26.65 29.77 -5.93
N PRO A 346 -26.98 30.01 -7.22
CA PRO A 346 -27.00 28.96 -8.23
C PRO A 346 -25.63 28.30 -8.43
N ILE A 347 -24.53 29.07 -8.43
CA ILE A 347 -23.18 28.55 -8.64
C ILE A 347 -22.81 27.55 -7.53
N TYR A 348 -23.00 27.94 -6.27
CA TYR A 348 -22.75 27.03 -5.14
C TYR A 348 -23.69 25.82 -5.15
N SER A 349 -24.94 25.99 -5.58
CA SER A 349 -25.91 24.89 -5.66
C SER A 349 -25.47 23.85 -6.69
N VAL A 350 -25.07 24.29 -7.89
CA VAL A 350 -24.51 23.41 -8.94
C VAL A 350 -23.27 22.70 -8.44
N LEU A 351 -22.35 23.41 -7.78
CA LEU A 351 -21.16 22.81 -7.18
C LEU A 351 -21.53 21.72 -6.17
N TYR A 352 -22.47 21.97 -5.26
CA TYR A 352 -22.88 20.98 -4.28
C TYR A 352 -23.57 19.77 -4.94
N VAL A 353 -24.38 19.98 -5.97
CA VAL A 353 -24.99 18.87 -6.73
C VAL A 353 -23.91 18.02 -7.39
N ILE A 354 -22.91 18.62 -8.04
CA ILE A 354 -21.79 17.90 -8.65
C ILE A 354 -21.03 17.09 -7.61
N LEU A 355 -20.69 17.69 -6.46
CA LEU A 355 -19.97 16.99 -5.39
C LEU A 355 -20.77 15.82 -4.84
N VAL A 356 -22.08 16.02 -4.59
CA VAL A 356 -22.95 14.97 -4.03
C VAL A 356 -23.16 13.84 -5.04
N CYS A 357 -23.44 14.14 -6.31
CA CYS A 357 -23.60 13.12 -7.35
C CYS A 357 -22.31 12.31 -7.52
N THR A 358 -21.15 12.97 -7.65
CA THR A 358 -19.86 12.28 -7.77
C THR A 358 -19.55 11.45 -6.53
N PHE A 359 -19.89 11.95 -5.33
CA PHE A 359 -19.75 11.21 -4.08
C PHE A 359 -20.57 9.93 -4.07
N PHE A 360 -21.86 9.98 -4.43
CA PHE A 360 -22.71 8.79 -4.46
C PHE A 360 -22.20 7.74 -5.46
N MET A 361 -21.74 8.16 -6.64
CA MET A 361 -21.16 7.24 -7.63
C MET A 361 -19.89 6.55 -7.08
N ASN A 362 -19.05 7.28 -6.35
CA ASN A 362 -17.80 6.75 -5.82
C ASN A 362 -17.96 5.92 -4.56
N VAL A 363 -18.89 6.29 -3.65
CA VAL A 363 -19.02 5.63 -2.35
C VAL A 363 -19.49 4.19 -2.52
N MET A 364 -20.41 3.93 -3.46
CA MET A 364 -20.93 2.58 -3.72
C MET A 364 -19.83 1.65 -4.22
N VAL A 365 -19.03 2.09 -5.18
CA VAL A 365 -17.91 1.30 -5.72
C VAL A 365 -16.83 1.13 -4.66
N GLY A 366 -16.47 2.20 -3.94
CA GLY A 366 -15.42 2.16 -2.93
C GLY A 366 -15.73 1.28 -1.72
N VAL A 367 -16.97 1.32 -1.21
CA VAL A 367 -17.38 0.43 -0.09
C VAL A 367 -17.43 -1.02 -0.55
N SER A 368 -17.92 -1.28 -1.77
CA SER A 368 -17.95 -2.63 -2.33
C SER A 368 -16.53 -3.20 -2.47
N ASP A 369 -15.59 -2.41 -2.96
CA ASP A 369 -14.19 -2.79 -3.11
C ASP A 369 -13.50 -3.10 -1.77
N VAL A 370 -13.71 -2.27 -0.74
CA VAL A 370 -13.21 -2.54 0.63
C VAL A 370 -13.77 -3.86 1.17
N PHE A 371 -15.06 -4.14 0.94
CA PHE A 371 -15.67 -5.38 1.40
C PHE A 371 -15.17 -6.62 0.65
N LEU A 372 -15.04 -6.55 -0.68
CA LEU A 372 -14.48 -7.64 -1.50
C LEU A 372 -13.02 -7.93 -1.11
N SER A 373 -12.22 -6.88 -0.95
CA SER A 373 -10.84 -6.99 -0.46
C SER A 373 -10.76 -7.69 0.88
N LYS A 374 -11.69 -7.41 1.81
CA LYS A 374 -11.77 -8.12 3.10
C LYS A 374 -12.03 -9.60 2.93
N LEU A 375 -12.97 -9.97 2.05
CA LEU A 375 -13.31 -11.37 1.80
C LEU A 375 -12.10 -12.13 1.25
N ASP A 376 -11.42 -11.57 0.26
CA ASP A 376 -10.32 -12.26 -0.41
C ASP A 376 -9.08 -12.37 0.50
N LEU A 377 -8.74 -11.33 1.24
CA LEU A 377 -7.69 -11.40 2.25
C LEU A 377 -8.02 -12.40 3.37
N THR A 378 -9.28 -12.46 3.81
CA THR A 378 -9.68 -13.42 4.85
C THR A 378 -9.60 -14.86 4.36
N LYS A 379 -9.96 -15.12 3.09
CA LYS A 379 -9.78 -16.45 2.46
C LYS A 379 -8.30 -16.83 2.43
N GLN A 380 -7.44 -15.93 1.98
CA GLN A 380 -5.99 -16.17 1.92
C GLN A 380 -5.41 -16.46 3.31
N TYR A 381 -5.74 -15.65 4.31
CA TYR A 381 -5.21 -15.85 5.67
C TYR A 381 -5.73 -17.13 6.31
N SER A 382 -7.00 -17.46 6.10
CA SER A 382 -7.57 -18.73 6.58
C SER A 382 -6.89 -19.92 5.91
N TYR A 383 -6.60 -19.80 4.61
CA TYR A 383 -5.86 -20.80 3.86
C TYR A 383 -4.44 -21.00 4.40
N LEU A 384 -3.69 -19.93 4.69
CA LEU A 384 -2.34 -20.05 5.27
C LEU A 384 -2.35 -20.81 6.62
N VAL A 385 -3.31 -20.49 7.49
CA VAL A 385 -3.49 -21.19 8.77
C VAL A 385 -3.90 -22.66 8.57
N GLU A 386 -4.70 -22.97 7.56
CA GLU A 386 -5.07 -24.34 7.24
C GLU A 386 -3.89 -25.15 6.69
N GLN A 387 -3.07 -24.53 5.84
CA GLN A 387 -1.88 -25.15 5.26
C GLN A 387 -0.83 -25.48 6.31
N GLU A 388 -0.58 -24.56 7.25
CA GLU A 388 0.30 -24.79 8.40
C GLU A 388 -0.15 -26.01 9.21
N LYS A 389 -1.44 -26.13 9.51
CA LYS A 389 -2.02 -27.30 10.20
C LYS A 389 -1.92 -28.60 9.41
N LYS A 390 -1.92 -28.53 8.08
CA LYS A 390 -1.72 -29.68 7.17
C LYS A 390 -0.24 -30.03 6.99
N GLY A 391 0.67 -29.32 7.65
CA GLY A 391 2.11 -29.52 7.53
C GLY A 391 2.73 -28.89 6.29
N ASN A 392 1.97 -28.11 5.50
CA ASN A 392 2.53 -27.32 4.41
C ASN A 392 3.13 -26.02 4.96
N ILE A 393 4.46 -25.97 5.06
CA ILE A 393 5.20 -24.83 5.59
C ILE A 393 5.69 -23.89 4.48
N ASN A 394 5.40 -24.20 3.21
CA ASN A 394 5.73 -23.41 2.02
C ASN A 394 4.52 -23.17 1.09
N PRO A 395 3.37 -22.69 1.60
CA PRO A 395 2.15 -22.59 0.81
C PRO A 395 2.25 -21.53 -0.30
N VAL A 396 1.55 -21.82 -1.40
CA VAL A 396 1.28 -20.85 -2.49
C VAL A 396 -0.21 -20.58 -2.60
N PHE A 397 -0.59 -19.41 -3.13
CA PHE A 397 -1.99 -19.01 -3.30
C PHE A 397 -2.17 -18.09 -4.52
N PRO A 398 -3.39 -17.85 -5.04
CA PRO A 398 -3.57 -17.08 -6.25
C PRO A 398 -3.27 -15.59 -6.01
N ASP A 399 -2.53 -14.99 -6.93
CA ASP A 399 -2.38 -13.55 -7.00
C ASP A 399 -3.74 -12.94 -7.32
N ILE A 400 -4.27 -12.14 -6.39
CA ILE A 400 -5.59 -11.53 -6.55
C ILE A 400 -5.48 -10.49 -7.65
N SER A 401 -6.26 -10.64 -8.73
CA SER A 401 -6.28 -9.68 -9.84
C SER A 401 -6.55 -8.26 -9.35
N TYR A 402 -5.56 -7.39 -9.54
CA TYR A 402 -5.56 -6.01 -9.05
C TYR A 402 -6.16 -4.99 -10.03
N SER A 403 -6.73 -5.45 -11.16
CA SER A 403 -7.17 -4.55 -12.23
C SER A 403 -8.45 -3.77 -11.90
N ASN A 404 -9.18 -4.18 -10.85
CA ASN A 404 -10.46 -3.59 -10.46
C ASN A 404 -10.46 -2.93 -9.07
N THR A 405 -9.30 -2.77 -8.42
CA THR A 405 -9.23 -2.13 -7.10
C THR A 405 -9.36 -0.62 -7.21
N THR A 406 -10.20 -0.02 -6.37
CA THR A 406 -10.31 1.44 -6.25
C THR A 406 -9.26 1.96 -5.27
N LYS A 407 -9.11 3.30 -5.21
CA LYS A 407 -8.28 3.95 -4.17
C LYS A 407 -8.80 3.79 -2.74
N TYR A 408 -10.01 3.27 -2.55
CA TYR A 408 -10.67 3.19 -1.25
C TYR A 408 -10.27 1.95 -0.46
N SER A 409 -9.96 0.83 -1.13
CA SER A 409 -9.33 -0.31 -0.49
C SER A 409 -7.88 0.01 -0.12
N ALA A 410 -7.44 -0.51 1.02
CA ALA A 410 -6.04 -0.45 1.40
C ALA A 410 -5.21 -1.49 0.63
N TYR A 411 -5.83 -2.61 0.24
CA TYR A 411 -5.17 -3.60 -0.60
C TYR A 411 -5.15 -3.09 -2.05
N SER A 412 -3.95 -2.92 -2.61
CA SER A 412 -3.75 -2.32 -3.92
C SER A 412 -2.51 -2.90 -4.60
N ASN A 413 -2.32 -2.61 -5.89
CA ASN A 413 -1.08 -2.90 -6.61
C ASN A 413 0.17 -2.34 -5.91
N HIS A 414 0.05 -1.20 -5.24
CA HIS A 414 1.15 -0.54 -4.55
C HIS A 414 1.31 -1.02 -3.10
N LEU A 415 0.36 -1.83 -2.60
CA LEU A 415 0.31 -2.32 -1.24
C LEU A 415 -0.19 -3.78 -1.17
N SER A 416 0.50 -4.67 -1.90
CA SER A 416 0.27 -6.12 -1.84
C SER A 416 0.99 -6.78 -0.66
N HIS A 417 0.56 -7.98 -0.25
CA HIS A 417 1.14 -8.69 0.92
C HIS A 417 2.07 -9.80 0.58
N VAL A 418 1.85 -10.42 -0.57
CA VAL A 418 2.62 -11.56 -1.00
C VAL A 418 2.79 -11.40 -2.49
N LYS A 419 4.04 -11.44 -2.91
CA LYS A 419 4.45 -11.38 -4.31
C LYS A 419 4.83 -12.76 -4.79
N THR A 420 5.08 -12.88 -6.08
CA THR A 420 5.58 -14.12 -6.71
C THR A 420 6.96 -14.52 -6.20
N ASN A 421 7.83 -13.54 -5.93
CA ASN A 421 9.14 -13.76 -5.34
C ASN A 421 9.04 -14.01 -3.82
N SER A 422 9.34 -15.23 -3.38
CA SER A 422 9.38 -15.63 -1.95
C SER A 422 10.40 -14.84 -1.13
N ASP A 423 11.48 -14.35 -1.75
CA ASP A 423 12.49 -13.52 -1.11
C ASP A 423 12.11 -12.04 -1.04
N ALA A 424 10.89 -11.67 -1.45
CA ALA A 424 10.40 -10.34 -1.16
C ALA A 424 10.27 -10.14 0.36
N GLN A 425 10.63 -8.95 0.83
CA GLN A 425 10.58 -8.60 2.25
C GLN A 425 9.18 -8.79 2.87
N VAL A 426 8.14 -8.49 2.09
CA VAL A 426 6.75 -8.65 2.53
C VAL A 426 6.40 -10.13 2.71
N ASN A 427 6.77 -11.00 1.76
CA ASN A 427 6.59 -12.46 1.86
C ASN A 427 7.26 -13.04 3.09
N ARG A 428 8.54 -12.70 3.34
CA ARG A 428 9.26 -13.17 4.53
C ARG A 428 8.59 -12.75 5.83
N SER A 429 8.04 -11.53 5.88
CA SER A 429 7.36 -11.01 7.07
C SER A 429 6.04 -11.73 7.31
N VAL A 430 5.28 -12.01 6.25
CA VAL A 430 4.04 -12.81 6.31
C VAL A 430 4.33 -14.24 6.72
N ALA A 431 5.30 -14.91 6.07
CA ALA A 431 5.68 -16.29 6.38
C ALA A 431 6.02 -16.46 7.87
N LYS A 432 6.89 -15.59 8.39
CA LYS A 432 7.27 -15.58 9.82
C LYS A 432 6.09 -15.35 10.76
N TYR A 433 5.15 -14.48 10.38
CA TYR A 433 3.97 -14.22 11.21
C TYR A 433 3.06 -15.45 11.33
N TYR A 434 2.91 -16.22 10.25
CA TYR A 434 2.08 -17.43 10.21
C TYR A 434 2.85 -18.72 10.58
N GLY A 435 4.11 -18.63 11.02
CA GLY A 435 4.91 -19.81 11.38
C GLY A 435 5.36 -20.66 10.18
N LEU A 436 5.43 -20.06 8.99
CA LEU A 436 5.81 -20.70 7.73
C LEU A 436 7.28 -20.42 7.38
N GLU A 437 7.89 -21.29 6.58
CA GLU A 437 9.23 -21.07 6.01
C GLU A 437 9.17 -20.09 4.85
N SER A 438 8.18 -20.24 3.96
CA SER A 438 7.94 -19.33 2.86
C SER A 438 6.46 -19.22 2.50
N VAL A 439 6.12 -18.15 1.78
CA VAL A 439 4.79 -17.94 1.19
C VAL A 439 4.98 -17.16 -0.10
N ARG A 440 4.18 -17.45 -1.13
CA ARG A 440 4.20 -16.69 -2.39
C ARG A 440 2.90 -16.78 -3.17
N SER A 441 2.68 -15.81 -4.04
CA SER A 441 1.55 -15.82 -4.96
C SER A 441 1.91 -16.49 -6.29
N VAL A 442 0.92 -17.10 -6.93
CA VAL A 442 1.00 -17.72 -8.27
C VAL A 442 -0.12 -17.17 -9.15
N SER A 443 -0.05 -17.34 -10.46
CA SER A 443 -1.15 -16.89 -11.34
C SER A 443 -2.46 -17.60 -10.97
N GLU A 444 -3.61 -16.95 -11.19
CA GLU A 444 -4.93 -17.58 -10.96
C GLU A 444 -5.09 -18.87 -11.77
N LYS A 445 -4.53 -18.89 -12.99
CA LYS A 445 -4.46 -20.08 -13.83
C LYS A 445 -3.66 -21.21 -13.17
N ASP A 446 -2.46 -20.94 -12.66
CA ASP A 446 -1.63 -21.95 -12.00
C ASP A 446 -2.28 -22.43 -10.70
N TRP A 447 -2.89 -21.50 -9.95
CA TRP A 447 -3.65 -21.85 -8.76
C TRP A 447 -4.77 -22.85 -9.08
N ASP A 448 -5.62 -22.53 -10.05
CA ASP A 448 -6.80 -23.34 -10.37
C ASP A 448 -6.44 -24.72 -10.94
N ASN A 449 -5.39 -24.78 -11.75
CA ASN A 449 -5.00 -26.00 -12.45
C ASN A 449 -4.04 -26.89 -11.66
N ILE A 450 -3.25 -26.33 -10.74
CA ILE A 450 -2.16 -27.04 -10.06
C ILE A 450 -2.36 -26.95 -8.54
N TYR A 451 -2.18 -25.76 -7.97
CA TYR A 451 -1.91 -25.64 -6.54
C TYR A 451 -3.16 -25.69 -5.65
N ARG A 452 -4.35 -25.45 -6.18
CA ARG A 452 -5.62 -25.61 -5.46
C ARG A 452 -5.81 -27.04 -4.96
N ASN A 453 -5.27 -28.03 -5.69
CA ASN A 453 -5.26 -29.44 -5.30
C ASN A 453 -3.86 -29.90 -4.86
N GLY A 454 -2.97 -28.96 -4.55
CA GLY A 454 -1.55 -29.23 -4.30
C GLY A 454 -1.34 -30.16 -3.11
N ASN A 455 -0.39 -31.09 -3.22
CA ASN A 455 0.00 -31.98 -2.13
C ASN A 455 1.02 -31.28 -1.21
N PRO A 456 0.68 -31.03 0.08
CA PRO A 456 1.58 -30.41 1.06
C PRO A 456 2.97 -31.03 1.14
N GLU A 457 3.08 -32.35 1.11
CA GLU A 457 4.35 -33.05 1.29
C GLU A 457 5.29 -32.80 0.11
N LEU A 458 4.77 -32.88 -1.12
CA LEU A 458 5.56 -32.59 -2.32
C LEU A 458 5.96 -31.11 -2.36
N MET A 459 5.02 -30.22 -2.05
CA MET A 459 5.22 -28.77 -2.11
C MET A 459 6.30 -28.25 -1.15
N ASN A 460 6.58 -28.98 -0.06
CA ASN A 460 7.63 -28.64 0.90
C ASN A 460 9.03 -29.05 0.45
N ILE A 461 9.16 -29.84 -0.62
CA ILE A 461 10.47 -30.34 -1.07
C ILE A 461 11.05 -29.40 -2.12
N PHE A 462 12.28 -28.94 -1.87
CA PHE A 462 13.04 -28.03 -2.75
C PHE A 462 14.35 -28.64 -3.26
N ASN A 463 14.75 -29.82 -2.76
CA ASN A 463 15.92 -30.54 -3.27
C ASN A 463 15.47 -31.68 -4.20
N LEU A 464 16.17 -31.86 -5.32
CA LEU A 464 15.83 -32.87 -6.33
C LEU A 464 15.92 -34.29 -5.76
N ASN A 465 16.91 -34.60 -4.95
CA ASN A 465 17.11 -35.94 -4.38
C ASN A 465 15.90 -36.37 -3.54
N ASP A 466 15.50 -35.55 -2.57
CA ASP A 466 14.34 -35.81 -1.71
C ASP A 466 13.05 -35.89 -2.53
N TYR A 467 12.95 -35.08 -3.60
CA TYR A 467 11.78 -35.06 -4.46
C TYR A 467 11.64 -36.38 -5.23
N LEU A 468 12.73 -36.86 -5.84
CA LEU A 468 12.75 -38.12 -6.56
C LEU A 468 12.46 -39.30 -5.62
N GLN A 469 13.07 -39.33 -4.42
CA GLN A 469 12.78 -40.36 -3.41
C GLN A 469 11.30 -40.43 -3.07
N LYS A 470 10.63 -39.27 -2.98
CA LYS A 470 9.21 -39.20 -2.64
C LYS A 470 8.28 -39.62 -3.80
N LEU A 471 8.77 -39.61 -5.04
CA LEU A 471 8.00 -39.99 -6.22
C LEU A 471 8.13 -41.48 -6.56
N ILE A 472 9.24 -42.13 -6.19
CA ILE A 472 9.46 -43.56 -6.40
C ILE A 472 8.41 -44.38 -5.66
N ASP A 473 7.93 -45.45 -6.28
CA ASP A 473 6.93 -46.40 -5.75
C ASP A 473 5.58 -45.78 -5.34
N THR A 474 5.28 -44.58 -5.84
CA THR A 474 3.98 -43.92 -5.63
C THR A 474 2.94 -44.37 -6.66
N GLN A 475 1.67 -44.06 -6.40
CA GLN A 475 0.59 -44.18 -7.40
C GLN A 475 0.52 -42.93 -8.29
N TYR A 476 1.55 -42.09 -8.36
CA TYR A 476 1.51 -40.88 -9.18
C TYR A 476 1.84 -41.17 -10.64
N THR A 477 1.22 -40.39 -11.53
CA THR A 477 1.66 -40.27 -12.92
C THR A 477 2.50 -39.01 -13.05
N ILE A 478 3.72 -39.16 -13.55
CA ILE A 478 4.74 -38.12 -13.62
C ILE A 478 4.96 -37.78 -15.09
N LEU A 479 4.69 -36.52 -15.43
CA LEU A 479 5.04 -35.94 -16.71
C LEU A 479 6.29 -35.10 -16.52
N LEU A 480 7.34 -35.38 -17.27
CA LEU A 480 8.63 -34.74 -17.12
C LEU A 480 9.12 -34.22 -18.47
N SER A 481 9.33 -32.92 -18.58
CA SER A 481 10.04 -32.32 -19.71
C SER A 481 11.32 -31.64 -19.24
N GLY A 482 12.37 -31.63 -20.05
CA GLY A 482 13.59 -30.94 -19.67
C GLY A 482 14.50 -30.61 -20.83
N TYR A 483 15.34 -29.60 -20.63
CA TYR A 483 16.40 -29.26 -21.57
C TYR A 483 17.60 -28.66 -20.83
N GLY A 484 18.77 -28.75 -21.45
CA GLY A 484 19.97 -28.10 -20.95
C GLY A 484 21.16 -28.30 -21.88
N ASN A 485 22.28 -27.68 -21.51
CA ASN A 485 23.55 -27.77 -22.21
C ASN A 485 24.70 -28.23 -21.31
N GLN A 486 24.39 -28.51 -20.06
CA GLN A 486 25.28 -29.02 -19.02
C GLN A 486 24.41 -29.63 -17.93
N VAL A 487 24.98 -30.51 -17.11
CA VAL A 487 24.27 -31.19 -16.04
C VAL A 487 25.16 -31.27 -14.81
N TYR A 488 24.59 -30.93 -13.66
CA TYR A 488 25.16 -31.06 -12.32
C TYR A 488 24.24 -31.95 -11.49
N LEU A 489 24.33 -33.27 -11.70
CA LEU A 489 23.68 -34.28 -10.87
C LEU A 489 24.71 -35.02 -10.03
N SER A 490 24.33 -35.37 -8.81
CA SER A 490 25.06 -36.33 -7.99
C SER A 490 24.78 -37.77 -8.45
N GLN A 491 25.70 -38.69 -8.15
CA GLN A 491 25.50 -40.13 -8.42
C GLN A 491 24.21 -40.67 -7.79
N ALA A 492 23.80 -40.12 -6.64
CA ALA A 492 22.56 -40.49 -5.98
C ALA A 492 21.32 -40.03 -6.78
N GLU A 493 21.33 -38.79 -7.30
CA GLU A 493 20.22 -38.28 -8.12
C GLU A 493 20.11 -39.00 -9.47
N GLU A 494 21.25 -39.36 -10.10
CA GLU A 494 21.27 -40.19 -11.31
C GLU A 494 20.65 -41.57 -11.06
N SER A 495 21.00 -42.21 -9.94
CA SER A 495 20.40 -43.50 -9.54
C SER A 495 18.89 -43.37 -9.33
N LEU A 496 18.44 -42.33 -8.64
CA LEU A 496 17.02 -42.11 -8.37
C LEU A 496 16.22 -41.81 -9.64
N LEU A 497 16.77 -41.07 -10.62
CA LEU A 497 16.14 -40.86 -11.93
C LEU A 497 15.97 -42.18 -12.68
N LYS A 498 16.99 -43.05 -12.62
CA LYS A 498 16.94 -44.38 -13.21
C LYS A 498 15.86 -45.24 -12.56
N ASP A 499 15.79 -45.24 -11.23
CA ASP A 499 14.77 -45.98 -10.47
C ASP A 499 13.35 -45.48 -10.78
N LEU A 500 13.20 -44.16 -10.99
CA LEU A 500 11.94 -43.55 -11.44
C LEU A 500 11.52 -44.10 -12.81
N GLY A 501 12.47 -44.32 -13.72
CA GLY A 501 12.24 -44.83 -15.07
C GLY A 501 12.93 -44.04 -16.18
N VAL A 502 13.87 -43.17 -15.84
CA VAL A 502 14.60 -42.28 -16.75
C VAL A 502 16.07 -42.70 -16.78
N ASP A 503 16.41 -43.67 -17.64
CA ASP A 503 17.81 -44.13 -17.82
C ASP A 503 18.49 -43.31 -18.93
N VAL A 504 18.68 -42.01 -18.68
CA VAL A 504 19.35 -41.09 -19.60
C VAL A 504 20.77 -40.85 -19.13
N LYS A 505 21.73 -41.06 -20.03
CA LYS A 505 23.12 -40.62 -19.82
C LYS A 505 23.24 -39.18 -20.28
N PHE A 506 23.29 -38.26 -19.33
CA PHE A 506 23.64 -36.88 -19.61
C PHE A 506 25.14 -36.81 -19.90
N GLU A 507 25.53 -36.81 -21.18
CA GLU A 507 26.91 -36.58 -21.57
C GLU A 507 27.28 -35.12 -21.25
N GLY A 508 28.27 -34.91 -20.37
CA GLY A 508 28.65 -33.59 -19.87
C GLY A 508 28.84 -32.54 -20.99
N ASN A 509 28.56 -31.27 -20.66
CA ASN A 509 28.60 -30.08 -21.55
C ASN A 509 27.89 -30.19 -22.92
N ASN A 510 27.13 -31.25 -23.19
CA ASN A 510 26.37 -31.39 -24.42
C ASN A 510 24.91 -30.92 -24.23
N ALA A 511 24.32 -30.48 -25.34
CA ALA A 511 22.90 -30.20 -25.42
C ALA A 511 22.08 -31.48 -25.23
N TRP A 512 21.01 -31.39 -24.45
CA TRP A 512 20.08 -32.49 -24.21
C TRP A 512 18.65 -31.98 -24.12
N THR A 513 17.71 -32.83 -24.54
CA THR A 513 16.28 -32.66 -24.31
C THR A 513 15.71 -33.95 -23.76
N LEU A 514 14.68 -33.85 -22.92
CA LEU A 514 14.03 -34.98 -22.29
C LEU A 514 12.51 -34.77 -22.32
N SER A 515 11.78 -35.81 -22.70
CA SER A 515 10.34 -35.91 -22.52
C SER A 515 10.04 -37.30 -21.96
N ALA A 516 9.40 -37.37 -20.79
CA ALA A 516 9.10 -38.64 -20.12
C ALA A 516 7.69 -38.64 -19.53
N VAL A 517 7.08 -39.82 -19.56
CA VAL A 517 5.78 -40.14 -18.96
C VAL A 517 5.97 -41.41 -18.16
N ILE A 518 5.83 -41.29 -16.85
CA ILE A 518 6.12 -42.36 -15.90
C ILE A 518 4.86 -42.61 -15.09
N SER A 519 4.34 -43.82 -15.18
CA SER A 519 3.23 -44.34 -14.40
C SER A 519 3.62 -45.74 -13.91
N LYS A 520 2.80 -46.32 -13.03
CA LYS A 520 3.04 -47.66 -12.49
C LYS A 520 3.17 -48.73 -13.58
N ASP A 521 2.33 -48.65 -14.60
CA ASP A 521 2.22 -49.66 -15.65
C ASP A 521 2.95 -49.28 -16.95
N ASN A 522 3.32 -48.01 -17.11
CA ASN A 522 3.96 -47.50 -18.31
C ASN A 522 5.03 -46.47 -17.98
N LYS A 523 6.28 -46.77 -18.34
CA LYS A 523 7.44 -45.89 -18.21
C LYS A 523 8.03 -45.67 -19.60
N THR A 524 7.68 -44.55 -20.23
CA THR A 524 8.20 -44.15 -21.54
C THR A 524 8.96 -42.85 -21.45
N PHE A 525 10.14 -42.78 -22.07
CA PHE A 525 10.88 -41.53 -22.23
C PHE A 525 11.51 -41.45 -23.61
N GLU A 526 11.73 -40.22 -24.07
CA GLU A 526 12.40 -39.87 -25.31
C GLU A 526 13.46 -38.80 -25.00
N THR A 527 14.64 -38.95 -25.61
CA THR A 527 15.73 -37.97 -25.55
C THR A 527 16.30 -37.77 -26.95
N ASN A 528 16.44 -36.51 -27.36
CA ASN A 528 16.99 -36.12 -28.67
C ASN A 528 17.80 -34.81 -28.52
N ALA A 529 18.72 -34.53 -29.44
CA ALA A 529 19.52 -33.31 -29.43
C ALA A 529 18.69 -32.05 -29.70
N GLU A 530 17.67 -32.13 -30.57
CA GLU A 530 16.91 -30.94 -31.01
C GLU A 530 15.48 -30.88 -30.46
N LEU A 531 14.73 -31.99 -30.48
CA LEU A 531 13.33 -32.05 -30.06
C LEU A 531 12.96 -33.45 -29.56
N SER A 532 12.39 -33.54 -28.37
CA SER A 532 11.71 -34.74 -27.86
C SER A 532 10.23 -34.44 -27.62
N ARG A 533 9.33 -35.39 -27.88
CA ARG A 533 7.89 -35.16 -27.73
C ARG A 533 7.08 -36.45 -27.53
N LEU A 534 6.39 -36.52 -26.40
CA LEU A 534 5.42 -37.58 -26.09
C LEU A 534 4.02 -37.00 -25.99
N ILE A 535 3.10 -37.56 -26.77
CA ILE A 535 1.67 -37.20 -26.78
C ILE A 535 0.87 -38.44 -26.40
N GLY A 536 -0.15 -38.27 -25.57
CA GLY A 536 -1.03 -39.37 -25.22
C GLY A 536 -2.19 -38.94 -24.33
N LYS A 537 -2.78 -39.93 -23.67
CA LYS A 537 -3.95 -39.73 -22.84
C LYS A 537 -3.84 -40.52 -21.54
N ILE A 538 -4.12 -39.86 -20.42
CA ILE A 538 -4.27 -40.47 -19.09
C ILE A 538 -5.74 -40.31 -18.72
N GLU A 539 -6.51 -41.39 -18.83
CA GLU A 539 -7.97 -41.40 -18.68
C GLU A 539 -8.70 -40.33 -19.53
N ALA A 540 -9.10 -39.22 -18.92
CA ALA A 540 -9.79 -38.08 -19.55
C ALA A 540 -8.85 -36.91 -19.89
N LEU A 541 -7.58 -36.95 -19.46
CA LEU A 541 -6.59 -35.90 -19.65
C LEU A 541 -5.73 -36.19 -20.88
N ASN A 542 -5.73 -35.28 -21.86
CA ASN A 542 -4.81 -35.33 -22.98
C ASN A 542 -3.50 -34.64 -22.56
N TYR A 543 -2.37 -35.32 -22.68
CA TYR A 543 -1.07 -34.73 -22.36
C TYR A 543 -0.21 -34.53 -23.62
N ASP A 544 0.63 -33.50 -23.57
CA ASP A 544 1.67 -33.21 -24.55
C ASP A 544 2.92 -32.76 -23.78
N VAL A 545 3.91 -33.65 -23.71
CA VAL A 545 5.19 -33.45 -23.03
C VAL A 545 6.24 -33.27 -24.12
N PHE A 546 6.83 -32.08 -24.20
CA PHE A 546 7.77 -31.79 -25.27
C PHE A 546 8.84 -30.81 -24.83
N SER A 547 10.06 -31.00 -25.32
CA SER A 547 11.19 -30.13 -25.02
C SER A 547 12.09 -29.99 -26.24
N SER A 548 12.70 -28.82 -26.39
CA SER A 548 13.59 -28.49 -27.49
C SER A 548 14.77 -27.68 -27.00
N TYR A 549 15.93 -27.90 -27.62
CA TYR A 549 17.14 -27.13 -27.41
C TYR A 549 17.77 -26.80 -28.76
N THR A 550 17.92 -25.51 -29.06
CA THR A 550 18.62 -25.03 -30.25
C THR A 550 19.47 -23.81 -29.91
N ASN A 551 20.24 -23.31 -30.88
CA ASN A 551 21.00 -22.06 -30.71
C ASN A 551 20.10 -20.80 -30.67
N TYR A 552 18.79 -20.95 -30.86
CA TYR A 552 17.82 -19.86 -30.84
C TYR A 552 16.97 -19.93 -29.56
N GLU A 553 17.03 -18.88 -28.74
CA GLU A 553 16.35 -18.81 -27.45
C GLU A 553 14.83 -19.02 -27.56
N ASN A 554 14.20 -18.50 -28.62
CA ASN A 554 12.76 -18.65 -28.87
C ASN A 554 12.34 -20.07 -29.33
N GLN A 555 13.29 -20.95 -29.60
CA GLN A 555 13.07 -22.35 -29.96
C GLN A 555 13.50 -23.29 -28.83
N THR A 556 13.91 -22.76 -27.68
CA THR A 556 14.35 -23.56 -26.53
C THR A 556 13.27 -23.53 -25.45
N PHE A 557 12.75 -24.69 -25.07
CA PHE A 557 11.63 -24.82 -24.13
C PHE A 557 11.55 -26.22 -23.52
N ALA A 558 10.87 -26.34 -22.38
CA ALA A 558 10.46 -27.61 -21.78
C ALA A 558 9.02 -27.45 -21.29
N SER A 559 8.07 -28.05 -22.00
CA SER A 559 6.64 -27.84 -21.79
C SER A 559 5.96 -29.15 -21.41
N VAL A 560 4.98 -29.04 -20.51
CA VAL A 560 4.03 -30.11 -20.20
C VAL A 560 2.65 -29.48 -20.26
N LYS A 561 1.88 -29.84 -21.29
CA LYS A 561 0.50 -29.39 -21.43
C LYS A 561 -0.46 -30.51 -21.08
N ILE A 562 -1.52 -30.16 -20.36
CA ILE A 562 -2.66 -31.03 -20.11
C ILE A 562 -3.90 -30.30 -20.64
N ASN A 563 -4.63 -30.92 -21.58
CA ASN A 563 -5.78 -30.30 -22.26
C ASN A 563 -5.44 -28.88 -22.79
N ASP A 564 -4.34 -28.77 -23.53
CA ASP A 564 -3.77 -27.53 -24.10
C ASP A 564 -3.36 -26.46 -23.07
N THR A 565 -3.45 -26.77 -21.78
CA THR A 565 -3.08 -25.89 -20.69
C THR A 565 -1.65 -26.20 -20.25
N GLU A 566 -0.74 -25.23 -20.40
CA GLU A 566 0.61 -25.31 -19.85
C GLU A 566 0.58 -25.51 -18.33
N MET A 567 1.21 -26.58 -17.86
CA MET A 567 1.34 -26.94 -16.45
C MET A 567 2.78 -26.84 -15.94
N SER A 568 3.77 -26.92 -16.83
CA SER A 568 5.19 -26.80 -16.47
C SER A 568 5.61 -25.35 -16.23
N ARG A 569 6.82 -25.14 -15.71
CA ARG A 569 7.38 -23.80 -15.52
C ARG A 569 8.03 -23.25 -16.79
N ASN A 570 8.24 -24.10 -17.80
CA ASN A 570 8.97 -23.80 -19.02
C ASN A 570 10.32 -23.13 -18.78
N LYS A 571 11.13 -23.79 -17.95
CA LYS A 571 12.47 -23.36 -17.55
C LYS A 571 13.51 -24.42 -17.89
N LYS A 572 14.77 -24.01 -17.96
CA LYS A 572 15.93 -24.89 -18.13
C LYS A 572 16.00 -25.92 -16.99
N GLY A 573 16.57 -27.09 -17.25
CA GLY A 573 16.59 -28.21 -16.32
C GLY A 573 15.38 -29.12 -16.45
N LEU A 574 14.95 -29.75 -15.35
CA LEU A 574 13.90 -30.76 -15.30
C LEU A 574 12.59 -30.16 -14.78
N ASN A 575 11.51 -30.22 -15.56
CA ASN A 575 10.18 -29.73 -15.21
C ASN A 575 9.25 -30.92 -14.95
N PHE A 576 8.89 -31.12 -13.69
CA PHE A 576 7.98 -32.17 -13.24
C PHE A 576 6.55 -31.64 -13.14
N VAL A 577 5.59 -32.42 -13.60
CA VAL A 577 4.16 -32.24 -13.36
C VAL A 577 3.61 -33.55 -12.83
N ILE A 578 3.09 -33.52 -11.60
CA ILE A 578 2.65 -34.71 -10.87
C ILE A 578 1.14 -34.79 -10.88
N ILE A 579 0.61 -35.91 -11.35
CA ILE A 579 -0.83 -36.22 -11.38
C ILE A 579 -1.09 -37.32 -10.36
N ASP A 580 -2.03 -37.11 -9.47
CA ASP A 580 -2.54 -38.18 -8.61
C ASP A 580 -3.45 -39.10 -9.42
N SER A 581 -3.03 -40.37 -9.60
CA SER A 581 -3.79 -41.32 -10.42
C SER A 581 -5.13 -41.73 -9.82
N ASN A 582 -5.40 -41.43 -8.54
CA ASN A 582 -6.72 -41.70 -7.94
C ASN A 582 -7.73 -40.59 -8.24
N THR A 583 -7.25 -39.35 -8.30
CA THR A 583 -8.11 -38.16 -8.47
C THR A 583 -8.05 -37.57 -9.88
N ASN A 584 -7.08 -37.98 -10.68
CA ASN A 584 -6.75 -37.41 -12.00
C ASN A 584 -6.59 -35.89 -11.96
N LYS A 585 -5.95 -35.40 -10.91
CA LYS A 585 -5.66 -33.97 -10.73
C LYS A 585 -4.16 -33.77 -10.64
N VAL A 586 -3.71 -32.64 -11.17
CA VAL A 586 -2.34 -32.18 -10.93
C VAL A 586 -2.22 -31.77 -9.46
N ILE A 587 -1.20 -32.29 -8.78
CA ILE A 587 -0.96 -32.10 -7.35
C ILE A 587 0.39 -31.43 -7.05
N ASP A 588 1.29 -31.31 -8.02
CA ASP A 588 2.49 -30.48 -7.92
C ASP A 588 3.03 -30.15 -9.32
N SER A 589 3.74 -29.03 -9.43
CA SER A 589 4.51 -28.65 -10.62
C SER A 589 5.77 -27.93 -10.17
N VAL A 590 6.94 -28.45 -10.53
CA VAL A 590 8.21 -27.92 -10.06
C VAL A 590 9.29 -28.07 -11.11
N ASN A 591 10.13 -27.04 -11.24
CA ASN A 591 11.33 -27.08 -12.05
C ASN A 591 12.58 -27.20 -11.15
N PHE A 592 13.47 -28.12 -11.48
CA PHE A 592 14.81 -28.22 -10.89
C PHE A 592 15.84 -27.87 -11.97
N ASP A 593 16.54 -26.74 -11.81
CA ASP A 593 17.60 -26.36 -12.73
C ASP A 593 18.88 -27.15 -12.45
N ILE A 594 18.94 -28.35 -13.03
CA ILE A 594 20.11 -29.23 -12.94
C ILE A 594 21.30 -28.73 -13.76
N THR A 595 21.22 -27.55 -14.36
CA THR A 595 22.34 -26.93 -15.07
C THR A 595 23.10 -25.95 -14.19
N GLU A 596 22.64 -25.75 -12.96
CA GLU A 596 23.32 -25.05 -11.89
C GLU A 596 23.51 -25.98 -10.69
N LYS A 597 24.63 -25.85 -9.98
CA LYS A 597 24.92 -26.70 -8.83
C LYS A 597 24.02 -26.30 -7.65
N ASN A 598 23.29 -27.28 -7.09
CA ASN A 598 22.43 -27.11 -5.91
C ASN A 598 21.30 -26.06 -6.09
N ALA A 599 20.77 -25.90 -7.30
CA ALA A 599 19.62 -25.03 -7.52
C ALA A 599 18.37 -25.58 -6.81
N PRO A 600 17.64 -24.77 -6.02
CA PRO A 600 16.41 -25.21 -5.38
C PRO A 600 15.27 -25.33 -6.40
N GLY A 601 14.31 -26.21 -6.10
CA GLY A 601 13.10 -26.39 -6.90
C GLY A 601 12.28 -25.11 -6.98
N MET A 602 11.88 -24.73 -8.19
CA MET A 602 11.07 -23.54 -8.48
C MET A 602 9.67 -23.95 -8.94
N ARG A 603 8.65 -23.63 -8.13
CA ARG A 603 7.22 -23.81 -8.49
C ARG A 603 6.59 -22.53 -9.06
#